data_AF-I7ADI0-F1
#
_entry.id   AF-I7ADI0-F1
#
_cell.length_a   1.000
_cell.length_b   1.000
_cell.length_c   1.000
_cell.angle_alpha   90.00
_cell.angle_beta   90.00
_cell.angle_gamma   90.00
#
_symmetry.space_group_name_H-M   'P 1'
#
loop_
_entity.id
_entity.type
_entity.pdbx_description
1 polymer ?
#
loop_
_entity_poly.entity_id
_entity_poly.type
_entity_poly.pdbx_seq_one_letter_code
_entity_poly.pdbx_strand_id
1 'polypeptide(L)'
;MNRYETADHDYMHAKDYFNNYKFGYIERTTKTLLLQSLRPEDRQNEDLLTILNQSKSQLKDVKSIGKEASKSISELSELIYEARNKLSRYEEMLKYETEREKSLKEECTRFESLDENLKVYDELTAQFDRGCKEMQVNIEKINVLKEEIAMMSTNEAEEELKSIKNRRDKLCGKQKRPSLITMESYIENSYNWYRKALEFIKNVFGISLVTIEQENNEMYMRLKASTCEIGIFVRDGRMIESKLYNTSDESLMSLFPALNKFAVSINDPRTLLMLVANRCTTSED
;
A
#
# COMPACT_ATOMS: atom_id res chain seq x y z
N MET A 1 53.98 -70.54 28.59
CA MET A 1 52.62 -70.95 29.03
C MET A 1 52.49 -70.51 30.47
N ASN A 2 51.93 -69.32 30.71
CA ASN A 2 51.79 -68.73 32.04
C ASN A 2 50.64 -69.44 32.76
N ARG A 3 50.98 -70.32 33.72
CA ARG A 3 50.01 -70.89 34.65
C ARG A 3 49.67 -69.80 35.67
N TYR A 4 48.40 -69.45 35.75
CA TYR A 4 47.89 -68.47 36.71
C TYR A 4 48.20 -68.94 38.14
N GLU A 5 49.07 -68.20 38.82
CA GLU A 5 49.18 -68.19 40.28
C GLU A 5 47.92 -67.50 40.82
N THR A 6 46.89 -68.28 41.12
CA THR A 6 45.71 -67.81 41.86
C THR A 6 46.06 -67.73 43.35
N ALA A 7 45.38 -66.86 44.10
CA ALA A 7 45.53 -66.77 45.55
C ALA A 7 45.38 -68.14 46.27
N ASP A 8 44.58 -69.05 45.71
CA ASP A 8 44.46 -70.43 46.19
C ASP A 8 45.74 -71.27 46.01
N HIS A 9 46.47 -71.06 44.92
CA HIS A 9 47.73 -71.74 44.67
C HIS A 9 48.81 -71.25 45.65
N ASP A 10 48.88 -69.94 45.88
CA ASP A 10 49.79 -69.34 46.86
C ASP A 10 49.45 -69.75 48.29
N TYR A 11 48.16 -69.85 48.63
CA TYR A 11 47.70 -70.37 49.91
C TYR A 11 48.12 -71.83 50.12
N MET A 12 48.02 -72.68 49.08
CA MET A 12 48.46 -74.08 49.15
C MET A 12 49.97 -74.19 49.38
N HIS A 13 50.79 -73.42 48.64
CA HIS A 13 52.25 -73.42 48.83
C HIS A 13 52.65 -72.86 50.20
N ALA A 14 52.01 -71.79 50.66
CA ALA A 14 52.24 -71.24 52.00
C ALA A 14 51.88 -72.27 53.09
N LYS A 15 50.75 -72.97 52.94
CA LYS A 15 50.31 -74.01 53.87
C LYS A 15 51.29 -75.19 53.92
N ASP A 16 51.76 -75.66 52.77
CA ASP A 16 52.76 -76.74 52.71
C ASP A 16 54.12 -76.29 53.27
N TYR A 17 54.52 -75.05 53.01
CA TYR A 17 55.72 -74.45 53.60
C TYR A 17 55.62 -74.36 55.13
N PHE A 18 54.50 -73.87 55.67
CA PHE A 18 54.27 -73.82 57.12
C PHE A 18 54.19 -75.21 57.76
N ASN A 19 53.59 -76.19 57.07
CA ASN A 19 53.59 -77.57 57.53
C ASN A 19 55.01 -78.15 57.61
N ASN A 20 55.82 -77.94 56.56
CA ASN A 20 57.21 -78.37 56.54
C ASN A 20 58.06 -77.66 57.61
N TYR A 21 57.85 -76.35 57.78
CA TYR A 21 58.52 -75.59 58.84
C TYR A 21 58.10 -76.07 60.23
N LYS A 22 56.83 -76.39 60.43
CA LYS A 22 56.32 -76.99 61.67
C LYS A 22 56.95 -78.35 61.94
N PHE A 23 57.05 -79.22 60.95
CA PHE A 23 57.73 -80.51 61.08
C PHE A 23 59.22 -80.34 61.41
N GLY A 24 59.92 -79.47 60.67
CA GLY A 24 61.34 -79.18 60.92
C GLY A 24 61.58 -78.53 62.29
N TYR A 25 60.67 -77.67 62.76
CA TYR A 25 60.72 -77.11 64.10
C TYR A 25 60.50 -78.18 65.17
N ILE A 26 59.48 -79.03 65.03
CA ILE A 26 59.24 -80.14 65.97
C ILE A 26 60.46 -81.07 66.02
N GLU A 27 60.99 -81.47 64.86
CA GLU A 27 62.16 -82.34 64.78
C GLU A 27 63.40 -81.72 65.44
N ARG A 28 63.68 -80.45 65.13
CA ARG A 28 64.81 -79.71 65.71
C ARG A 28 64.64 -79.56 67.21
N THR A 29 63.47 -79.18 67.71
CA THR A 29 63.19 -79.03 69.15
C THR A 29 63.30 -80.38 69.86
N THR A 30 62.79 -81.46 69.28
CA THR A 30 62.86 -82.80 69.86
C THR A 30 64.30 -83.32 69.92
N LYS A 31 65.09 -83.11 68.85
CA LYS A 31 66.52 -83.45 68.82
C LYS A 31 67.32 -82.62 69.82
N THR A 32 67.03 -81.32 69.94
CA THR A 32 67.68 -80.45 70.93
C THR A 32 67.37 -80.89 72.36
N LEU A 33 66.10 -81.18 72.68
CA LEU A 33 65.70 -81.69 74.00
C LEU A 33 66.37 -83.03 74.32
N LEU A 34 66.45 -83.95 73.35
CA LEU A 34 67.16 -85.21 73.50
C LEU A 34 68.66 -84.96 73.80
N LEU A 35 69.32 -84.10 73.02
CA LEU A 35 70.75 -83.79 73.20
C LEU A 35 71.01 -83.08 74.53
N GLN A 36 70.12 -82.20 74.98
CA GLN A 36 70.18 -81.57 76.30
C GLN A 36 70.02 -82.61 77.42
N SER A 37 69.11 -83.59 77.28
CA SER A 37 68.94 -84.68 78.25
C SER A 37 70.12 -85.65 78.34
N LEU A 38 71.01 -85.67 77.35
CA LEU A 38 72.21 -86.51 77.29
C LEU A 38 73.46 -85.85 77.88
N ARG A 39 73.43 -84.53 78.19
CA ARG A 39 74.56 -83.82 78.81
C ARG A 39 74.70 -84.23 80.29
N PRO A 40 75.89 -84.67 80.73
CA PRO A 40 76.10 -85.13 82.12
C PRO A 40 75.94 -84.01 83.16
N GLU A 41 76.25 -82.77 82.78
CA GLU A 41 76.23 -81.60 83.68
C GLU A 41 74.81 -81.10 84.00
N ASP A 42 73.80 -81.44 83.18
CA ASP A 42 72.40 -81.03 83.36
C ASP A 42 71.55 -82.09 84.08
N ARG A 43 72.13 -83.23 84.50
CA ARG A 43 71.42 -84.29 85.24
C ARG A 43 70.94 -83.88 86.63
N GLN A 44 71.33 -82.71 87.10
CA GLN A 44 70.76 -82.07 88.28
C GLN A 44 70.08 -80.78 87.85
N ASN A 45 68.77 -80.84 87.57
CA ASN A 45 67.78 -79.93 88.19
C ASN A 45 66.40 -79.89 87.57
N GLU A 46 65.97 -80.80 86.69
CA GLU A 46 64.54 -80.90 86.38
C GLU A 46 64.14 -82.33 86.04
N ASP A 47 63.33 -82.95 86.91
CA ASP A 47 62.72 -84.25 86.67
C ASP A 47 61.89 -84.18 85.37
N LEU A 48 62.10 -85.13 84.45
CA LEU A 48 61.45 -85.20 83.13
C LEU A 48 59.92 -85.09 83.24
N LEU A 49 59.35 -85.59 84.34
CA LEU A 49 57.93 -85.49 84.64
C LEU A 49 57.49 -84.02 84.80
N THR A 50 58.33 -83.17 85.38
CA THR A 50 58.10 -81.73 85.61
C THR A 50 58.12 -80.95 84.29
N ILE A 51 59.10 -81.20 83.43
CA ILE A 51 59.19 -80.59 82.08
C ILE A 51 57.98 -80.98 81.24
N LEU A 52 57.56 -82.25 81.31
CA LEU A 52 56.40 -82.75 80.58
C LEU A 52 55.08 -82.13 81.09
N ASN A 53 54.96 -81.95 82.41
CA ASN A 53 53.81 -81.26 83.02
C ASN A 53 53.78 -79.76 82.68
N GLN A 54 54.92 -79.07 82.70
CA GLN A 54 55.02 -77.67 82.25
C GLN A 54 54.66 -77.53 80.76
N SER A 55 55.18 -78.40 79.89
CA SER A 55 54.83 -78.39 78.46
C SER A 55 53.34 -78.64 78.24
N LYS A 56 52.72 -79.54 79.02
CA LYS A 56 51.28 -79.80 78.99
C LYS A 56 50.46 -78.60 79.48
N SER A 57 50.94 -77.89 80.49
CA SER A 57 50.36 -76.62 80.98
C SER A 57 50.42 -75.55 79.89
N GLN A 58 51.60 -75.29 79.36
CA GLN A 58 51.81 -74.32 78.28
C GLN A 58 50.97 -74.65 77.04
N LEU A 59 50.84 -75.93 76.69
CA LEU A 59 50.01 -76.35 75.56
C LEU A 59 48.51 -76.07 75.81
N LYS A 60 48.04 -76.20 77.06
CA LYS A 60 46.67 -75.80 77.42
C LYS A 60 46.48 -74.29 77.29
N ASP A 61 47.44 -73.51 77.76
CA ASP A 61 47.39 -72.04 77.72
C ASP A 61 47.43 -71.52 76.27
N VAL A 62 48.32 -72.06 75.44
CA VAL A 62 48.38 -71.74 74.00
C VAL A 62 47.06 -72.14 73.31
N LYS A 63 46.43 -73.25 73.71
CA LYS A 63 45.14 -73.67 73.15
C LYS A 63 43.98 -72.79 73.60
N SER A 64 43.99 -72.26 74.83
CA SER A 64 42.99 -71.30 75.28
C SER A 64 43.15 -69.95 74.57
N ILE A 65 44.38 -69.45 74.46
CA ILE A 65 44.70 -68.22 73.69
C ILE A 65 44.28 -68.41 72.22
N GLY A 66 44.57 -69.55 71.62
CA GLY A 66 44.16 -69.85 70.24
C GLY A 66 42.65 -69.89 70.04
N LYS A 67 41.89 -70.40 71.02
CA LYS A 67 40.42 -70.35 70.99
C LYS A 67 39.88 -68.92 71.11
N GLU A 68 40.47 -68.13 71.99
CA GLU A 68 40.07 -66.73 72.21
C GLU A 68 40.37 -65.88 70.98
N ALA A 69 41.56 -66.03 70.40
CA ALA A 69 41.93 -65.39 69.14
C ALA A 69 41.00 -65.82 67.98
N SER A 70 40.66 -67.11 67.88
CA SER A 70 39.71 -67.58 66.87
C SER A 70 38.32 -66.96 67.04
N LYS A 71 37.87 -66.73 68.29
CA LYS A 71 36.60 -66.06 68.57
C LYS A 71 36.66 -64.59 68.14
N SER A 72 37.73 -63.87 68.52
CA SER A 72 37.92 -62.46 68.12
C SER A 72 38.03 -62.30 66.60
N ILE A 73 38.70 -63.23 65.90
CA ILE A 73 38.77 -63.23 64.43
C ILE A 73 37.37 -63.42 63.81
N SER A 74 36.54 -64.30 64.38
CA SER A 74 35.16 -64.50 63.92
C SER A 74 34.32 -63.24 64.10
N GLU A 75 34.35 -62.63 65.29
CA GLU A 75 33.62 -61.40 65.60
C GLU A 75 34.06 -60.24 64.68
N LEU A 76 35.37 -60.07 64.45
CA LEU A 76 35.89 -59.07 63.52
C LEU A 76 35.47 -59.35 62.08
N SER A 77 35.42 -60.61 61.66
CA SER A 77 35.01 -60.99 60.30
C SER A 77 33.54 -60.67 60.06
N GLU A 78 32.67 -60.92 61.05
CA GLU A 78 31.26 -60.53 61.00
C GLU A 78 31.09 -59.01 60.91
N LEU A 79 31.81 -58.25 61.75
CA LEU A 79 31.79 -56.78 61.73
C LEU A 79 32.26 -56.22 60.38
N ILE A 80 33.32 -56.78 59.79
CA ILE A 80 33.82 -56.38 58.47
C ILE A 80 32.78 -56.68 57.39
N TYR A 81 32.14 -57.85 57.46
CA TYR A 81 31.10 -58.23 56.52
C TYR A 81 29.88 -57.29 56.59
N GLU A 82 29.41 -56.98 57.80
CA GLU A 82 28.33 -56.01 58.00
C GLU A 82 28.71 -54.61 57.52
N ALA A 83 29.92 -54.15 57.80
CA ALA A 83 30.42 -52.86 57.35
C ALA A 83 30.48 -52.77 55.82
N ARG A 84 30.95 -53.84 55.14
CA ARG A 84 30.96 -53.93 53.68
C ARG A 84 29.56 -53.90 53.08
N ASN A 85 28.62 -54.63 53.67
CA ASN A 85 27.22 -54.61 53.23
C ASN A 85 26.59 -53.21 53.40
N LYS A 86 26.86 -52.52 54.51
CA LYS A 86 26.39 -51.14 54.71
C LYS A 86 27.01 -50.19 53.69
N LEU A 87 28.32 -50.32 53.44
CA LEU A 87 29.03 -49.50 52.47
C LEU A 87 28.46 -49.68 51.06
N SER A 88 28.23 -50.91 50.62
CA SER A 88 27.60 -51.21 49.33
C SER A 88 26.21 -50.59 49.19
N ARG A 89 25.38 -50.64 50.25
CA ARG A 89 24.06 -49.96 50.23
C ARG A 89 24.18 -48.44 50.11
N TYR A 90 25.14 -47.84 50.79
CA TYR A 90 25.36 -46.39 50.69
C TYR A 90 25.90 -45.99 49.32
N GLU A 91 26.73 -46.81 48.67
CA GLU A 91 27.17 -46.57 47.29
C GLU A 91 25.99 -46.63 46.31
N GLU A 92 25.08 -47.59 46.47
CA GLU A 92 23.85 -47.66 45.66
C GLU A 92 22.96 -46.42 45.87
N MET A 93 22.74 -46.00 47.11
CA MET A 93 21.99 -44.78 47.42
C MET A 93 22.65 -43.53 46.83
N LEU A 94 23.98 -43.42 46.93
CA LEU A 94 24.72 -42.30 46.35
C LEU A 94 24.57 -42.26 44.82
N LYS A 95 24.59 -43.42 44.17
CA LYS A 95 24.37 -43.50 42.73
C LYS A 95 22.96 -43.03 42.35
N TYR A 96 21.95 -43.45 43.10
CA TYR A 96 20.58 -43.00 42.88
C TYR A 96 20.42 -41.48 43.05
N GLU A 97 20.97 -40.91 44.13
CA GLU A 97 20.87 -39.46 44.37
C GLU A 97 21.67 -38.64 43.34
N THR A 98 22.80 -39.14 42.84
CA THR A 98 23.56 -38.46 41.77
C THR A 98 22.83 -38.48 40.42
N GLU A 99 22.15 -39.59 40.07
CA GLU A 99 21.28 -39.64 38.89
C GLU A 99 20.08 -38.67 39.03
N ARG A 100 19.48 -38.60 40.24
CA ARG A 100 18.39 -37.67 40.54
C ARG A 100 18.83 -36.21 40.47
N GLU A 101 20.00 -35.87 41.02
CA GLU A 101 20.58 -34.53 40.93
C GLU A 101 20.78 -34.12 39.47
N LYS A 102 21.29 -35.04 38.64
CA LYS A 102 21.47 -34.78 37.20
C LYS A 102 20.13 -34.48 36.51
N SER A 103 19.10 -35.29 36.77
CA SER A 103 17.76 -35.08 36.22
C SER A 103 17.17 -33.72 36.64
N LEU A 104 17.32 -33.35 37.91
CA LEU A 104 16.83 -32.06 38.41
C LEU A 104 17.59 -30.88 37.79
N LYS A 105 18.90 -31.03 37.57
CA LYS A 105 19.71 -30.01 36.90
C LYS A 105 19.26 -29.79 35.46
N GLU A 106 18.99 -30.87 34.72
CA GLU A 106 18.43 -30.80 33.37
C GLU A 106 17.05 -30.10 33.38
N GLU A 107 16.21 -30.41 34.36
CA GLU A 107 14.89 -29.77 34.50
C GLU A 107 15.00 -28.27 34.84
N CYS A 108 15.93 -27.86 35.71
CA CYS A 108 16.21 -26.45 35.99
C CYS A 108 16.65 -25.71 34.73
N THR A 109 17.58 -26.26 33.95
CA THR A 109 18.03 -25.63 32.70
C THR A 109 16.88 -25.47 31.69
N ARG A 110 15.97 -26.45 31.64
CA ARG A 110 14.75 -26.34 30.84
C ARG A 110 13.87 -25.18 31.32
N PHE A 111 13.67 -25.03 32.62
CA PHE A 111 12.88 -23.91 33.16
C PHE A 111 13.53 -22.55 32.91
N GLU A 112 14.86 -22.44 33.01
CA GLU A 112 15.59 -21.21 32.68
C GLU A 112 15.35 -20.81 31.21
N SER A 113 15.46 -21.76 30.26
CA SER A 113 15.16 -21.48 28.86
C SER A 113 13.70 -21.08 28.60
N LEU A 114 12.75 -21.65 29.36
CA LEU A 114 11.33 -21.28 29.27
C LEU A 114 11.09 -19.86 29.79
N ASP A 115 11.76 -19.46 30.87
CA ASP A 115 11.69 -18.10 31.41
C ASP A 115 12.27 -17.06 30.44
N GLU A 116 13.39 -17.38 29.79
CA GLU A 116 13.95 -16.53 28.73
C GLU A 116 12.97 -16.38 27.56
N ASN A 117 12.35 -17.47 27.12
CA ASN A 117 11.36 -17.43 26.04
C ASN A 117 10.12 -16.61 26.43
N LEU A 118 9.68 -16.69 27.69
CA LEU A 118 8.57 -15.87 28.20
C LEU A 118 8.91 -14.38 28.17
N LYS A 119 10.13 -14.00 28.58
CA LYS A 119 10.59 -12.61 28.50
C LYS A 119 10.57 -12.09 27.06
N VAL A 120 11.06 -12.88 26.11
CA VAL A 120 11.00 -12.52 24.68
C VAL A 120 9.56 -12.36 24.20
N TYR A 121 8.65 -13.23 24.65
CA TYR A 121 7.24 -13.13 24.31
C TYR A 121 6.58 -11.86 24.87
N ASP A 122 6.89 -11.50 26.12
CA ASP A 122 6.39 -10.28 26.76
C ASP A 122 6.91 -9.02 26.03
N GLU A 123 8.19 -9.01 25.66
CA GLU A 123 8.78 -7.94 24.85
C GLU A 123 8.09 -7.79 23.48
N LEU A 124 7.82 -8.91 22.81
CA LEU A 124 7.15 -8.94 21.52
C LEU A 124 5.71 -8.42 21.64
N THR A 125 5.01 -8.81 22.70
CA THR A 125 3.65 -8.34 23.00
C THR A 125 3.64 -6.83 23.24
N ALA A 126 4.60 -6.32 24.02
CA ALA A 126 4.74 -4.88 24.24
C ALA A 126 5.10 -4.09 22.97
N GLN A 127 5.83 -4.68 22.03
CA GLN A 127 6.07 -4.09 20.71
C GLN A 127 4.81 -4.07 19.86
N PHE A 128 4.06 -5.18 19.84
CA PHE A 128 2.80 -5.27 19.11
C PHE A 128 1.78 -4.25 19.60
N ASP A 129 1.58 -4.13 20.91
CA ASP A 129 0.64 -3.17 21.50
C ASP A 129 1.02 -1.71 21.19
N ARG A 130 2.32 -1.40 21.16
CA ARG A 130 2.81 -0.09 20.70
C ARG A 130 2.47 0.16 19.23
N GLY A 131 2.73 -0.83 18.37
CA GLY A 131 2.37 -0.76 16.95
C GLY A 131 0.86 -0.55 16.74
N CYS A 132 0.00 -1.24 17.50
CA CYS A 132 -1.44 -1.05 17.45
C CYS A 132 -1.86 0.38 17.84
N LYS A 133 -1.27 0.94 18.90
CA LYS A 133 -1.54 2.33 19.32
C LYS A 133 -1.10 3.34 18.25
N GLU A 134 0.08 3.17 17.67
CA GLU A 134 0.56 4.03 16.58
C GLU A 134 -0.34 3.95 15.36
N MET A 135 -0.79 2.74 14.99
CA MET A 135 -1.72 2.54 13.90
C MET A 135 -3.07 3.22 14.15
N GLN A 136 -3.60 3.14 15.36
CA GLN A 136 -4.83 3.81 15.75
C GLN A 136 -4.70 5.34 15.58
N VAL A 137 -3.61 5.93 16.09
CA VAL A 137 -3.31 7.36 15.93
C VAL A 137 -3.21 7.76 14.46
N ASN A 138 -2.59 6.93 13.62
CA ASN A 138 -2.48 7.21 12.19
C ASN A 138 -3.83 7.11 11.47
N ILE A 139 -4.70 6.17 11.85
CA ILE A 139 -6.07 6.08 11.33
C ILE A 139 -6.86 7.34 11.68
N GLU A 140 -6.77 7.83 12.91
CA GLU A 140 -7.40 9.08 13.34
C GLU A 140 -6.91 10.27 12.50
N LYS A 141 -5.59 10.40 12.29
CA LYS A 141 -5.02 11.43 11.41
C LYS A 141 -5.53 11.34 9.97
N ILE A 142 -5.61 10.13 9.42
CA ILE A 142 -6.14 9.91 8.06
C ILE A 142 -7.60 10.36 7.97
N ASN A 143 -8.41 10.08 8.99
CA ASN A 143 -9.81 10.49 9.01
C ASN A 143 -9.95 12.01 9.07
N VAL A 144 -9.16 12.68 9.93
CA VAL A 144 -9.12 14.16 9.97
C VAL A 144 -8.73 14.75 8.61
N LEU A 145 -7.67 14.22 7.98
CA LEU A 145 -7.26 14.68 6.64
C LEU A 145 -8.33 14.43 5.57
N LYS A 146 -9.08 13.33 5.65
CA LYS A 146 -10.21 13.07 4.75
C LYS A 146 -11.32 14.11 4.93
N GLU A 147 -11.64 14.48 6.16
CA GLU A 147 -12.63 15.52 6.46
C GLU A 147 -12.16 16.89 5.95
N GLU A 148 -10.89 17.24 6.14
CA GLU A 148 -10.30 18.47 5.61
C GLU A 148 -10.35 18.53 4.08
N ILE A 149 -9.99 17.45 3.39
CA ILE A 149 -10.07 17.35 1.93
C ILE A 149 -11.52 17.50 1.46
N ALA A 150 -12.47 16.87 2.14
CA ALA A 150 -13.88 16.98 1.81
C ALA A 150 -14.38 18.44 1.94
N MET A 151 -14.02 19.13 3.03
CA MET A 151 -14.37 20.55 3.22
C MET A 151 -13.73 21.47 2.18
N MET A 152 -12.45 21.27 1.87
CA MET A 152 -11.76 22.06 0.85
C MET A 152 -12.38 21.88 -0.53
N SER A 153 -12.64 20.62 -0.92
CA SER A 153 -13.28 20.29 -2.21
C SER A 153 -14.65 20.94 -2.35
N THR A 154 -15.47 20.95 -1.28
CA THR A 154 -16.78 21.61 -1.32
C THR A 154 -16.65 23.13 -1.44
N ASN A 155 -15.70 23.74 -0.74
CA ASN A 155 -15.50 25.19 -0.78
C ASN A 155 -15.00 25.66 -2.16
N GLU A 156 -14.04 24.96 -2.76
CA GLU A 156 -13.55 25.27 -4.11
C GLU A 156 -14.67 25.18 -5.15
N ALA A 157 -15.48 24.12 -5.09
CA ALA A 157 -16.62 23.95 -5.98
C ALA A 157 -17.69 25.05 -5.80
N GLU A 158 -17.94 25.49 -4.56
CA GLU A 158 -18.85 26.60 -4.27
C GLU A 158 -18.34 27.95 -4.80
N GLU A 159 -17.04 28.22 -4.65
CA GLU A 159 -16.41 29.42 -5.19
C GLU A 159 -16.42 29.45 -6.73
N GLU A 160 -16.11 28.33 -7.38
CA GLU A 160 -16.23 28.20 -8.83
C GLU A 160 -17.67 28.42 -9.31
N LEU A 161 -18.66 27.82 -8.64
CA LEU A 161 -20.07 28.01 -8.95
C LEU A 161 -20.46 29.50 -8.85
N LYS A 162 -20.00 30.19 -7.80
CA LYS A 162 -20.23 31.62 -7.59
C LYS A 162 -19.58 32.46 -8.70
N SER A 163 -18.35 32.13 -9.09
CA SER A 163 -17.63 32.78 -10.19
C SER A 163 -18.38 32.62 -11.53
N ILE A 164 -18.85 31.41 -11.84
CA ILE A 164 -19.61 31.12 -13.06
C ILE A 164 -20.95 31.86 -13.06
N LYS A 165 -21.67 31.89 -11.93
CA LYS A 165 -22.90 32.68 -11.77
C LYS A 165 -22.66 34.17 -12.06
N ASN A 166 -21.64 34.76 -11.45
CA ASN A 166 -21.28 36.16 -11.68
C ASN A 166 -20.91 36.45 -13.14
N ARG A 167 -20.20 35.51 -13.80
CA ARG A 167 -19.84 35.64 -15.21
C ARG A 167 -21.07 35.61 -16.12
N ARG A 168 -22.01 34.71 -15.87
CA ARG A 168 -23.30 34.63 -16.57
C ARG A 168 -24.06 35.95 -16.45
N ASP A 169 -24.21 36.48 -15.25
CA ASP A 169 -24.96 37.71 -15.00
C ASP A 169 -24.32 38.92 -15.72
N LYS A 170 -22.99 39.01 -15.72
CA LYS A 170 -22.24 40.02 -16.48
C LYS A 170 -22.46 39.89 -18.00
N LEU A 171 -22.54 38.68 -18.54
CA LEU A 171 -22.79 38.45 -19.96
C LEU A 171 -24.23 38.79 -20.35
N CYS A 172 -25.21 38.40 -19.53
CA CYS A 172 -26.61 38.81 -19.70
C CYS A 172 -26.75 40.34 -19.67
N GLY A 173 -26.08 41.03 -18.74
CA GLY A 173 -26.07 42.50 -18.67
C GLY A 173 -25.39 43.19 -19.86
N LYS A 174 -24.49 42.49 -20.57
CA LYS A 174 -23.79 43.00 -21.76
C LYS A 174 -24.53 42.74 -23.07
N GLN A 175 -25.66 42.03 -23.04
CA GLN A 175 -26.49 41.81 -24.23
C GLN A 175 -27.17 43.14 -24.62
N LYS A 176 -26.44 43.99 -25.35
CA LYS A 176 -26.95 45.21 -25.98
C LYS A 176 -28.08 44.86 -26.95
N ARG A 177 -29.12 45.71 -26.97
CA ARG A 177 -30.36 45.58 -27.76
C ARG A 177 -30.09 45.11 -29.20
N PRO A 178 -30.58 43.91 -29.60
CA PRO A 178 -30.55 43.43 -30.99
C PRO A 178 -31.28 44.33 -32.00
N SER A 179 -32.08 45.30 -31.54
CA SER A 179 -32.96 46.13 -32.38
C SER A 179 -32.23 47.12 -33.32
N LEU A 180 -30.97 47.47 -33.05
CA LEU A 180 -30.20 48.42 -33.87
C LEU A 180 -29.64 47.76 -35.14
N ILE A 181 -29.18 46.51 -35.03
CA ILE A 181 -28.60 45.76 -36.16
C ILE A 181 -29.68 45.41 -37.20
N THR A 182 -30.93 45.26 -36.79
CA THR A 182 -32.04 44.97 -37.70
C THR A 182 -32.43 46.15 -38.61
N MET A 183 -32.30 47.41 -38.17
CA MET A 183 -32.75 48.56 -38.99
C MET A 183 -31.89 48.80 -40.23
N GLU A 184 -30.57 48.62 -40.14
CA GLU A 184 -29.65 48.85 -41.26
C GLU A 184 -29.91 47.87 -42.42
N SER A 185 -30.21 46.60 -42.10
CA SER A 185 -30.57 45.58 -43.10
C SER A 185 -31.88 45.90 -43.83
N TYR A 186 -32.86 46.51 -43.15
CA TYR A 186 -34.13 46.91 -43.79
C TYR A 186 -33.95 48.02 -44.83
N ILE A 187 -33.05 48.98 -44.57
CA ILE A 187 -32.77 50.09 -45.51
C ILE A 187 -32.10 49.54 -46.77
N GLU A 188 -31.12 48.66 -46.62
CA GLU A 188 -30.41 48.03 -47.75
C GLU A 188 -31.36 47.19 -48.62
N ASN A 189 -32.23 46.40 -47.99
CA ASN A 189 -33.23 45.60 -48.70
C ASN A 189 -34.23 46.49 -49.47
N SER A 190 -34.66 47.60 -48.87
CA SER A 190 -35.58 48.55 -49.51
C SER A 190 -34.94 49.19 -50.75
N TYR A 191 -33.69 49.65 -50.65
CA TYR A 191 -32.95 50.22 -51.77
C TYR A 191 -32.81 49.22 -52.94
N ASN A 192 -32.42 47.98 -52.64
CA ASN A 192 -32.25 46.94 -53.65
C ASN A 192 -33.58 46.60 -54.37
N TRP A 193 -34.70 46.63 -53.65
CA TRP A 193 -36.01 46.40 -54.23
C TRP A 193 -36.43 47.51 -55.20
N TYR A 194 -36.34 48.78 -54.77
CA TYR A 194 -36.70 49.92 -55.63
C TYR A 194 -35.80 50.02 -56.86
N ARG A 195 -34.49 49.72 -56.72
CA ARG A 195 -33.56 49.69 -57.85
C ARG A 195 -33.98 48.66 -58.90
N LYS A 196 -34.31 47.43 -58.49
CA LYS A 196 -34.78 46.38 -59.41
C LYS A 196 -36.14 46.72 -60.04
N ALA A 197 -37.04 47.37 -59.29
CA ALA A 197 -38.33 47.82 -59.81
C ALA A 197 -38.17 48.88 -60.92
N LEU A 198 -37.26 49.85 -60.73
CA LEU A 198 -36.96 50.85 -61.76
C LEU A 198 -36.35 50.23 -63.02
N GLU A 199 -35.46 49.25 -62.86
CA GLU A 199 -34.89 48.51 -63.98
C GLU A 199 -35.96 47.71 -64.76
N PHE A 200 -36.89 47.09 -64.05
CA PHE A 200 -38.03 46.42 -64.67
C PHE A 200 -38.92 47.39 -65.46
N ILE A 201 -39.26 48.55 -64.90
CA ILE A 201 -40.06 49.58 -65.60
C ILE A 201 -39.35 50.04 -66.87
N LYS A 202 -38.03 50.25 -66.81
CA LYS A 202 -37.22 50.61 -67.99
C LYS A 202 -37.31 49.53 -69.07
N ASN A 203 -37.18 48.26 -68.71
CA ASN A 203 -37.20 47.16 -69.66
C ASN A 203 -38.58 46.93 -70.29
N VAL A 204 -39.67 47.14 -69.55
CA VAL A 204 -41.05 46.92 -70.05
C VAL A 204 -41.54 48.08 -70.90
N PHE A 205 -41.34 49.31 -70.45
CA PHE A 205 -41.94 50.49 -71.07
C PHE A 205 -40.95 51.33 -71.91
N GLY A 206 -39.65 51.01 -71.89
CA GLY A 206 -38.63 51.81 -72.56
C GLY A 206 -38.43 53.21 -71.96
N ILE A 207 -38.96 53.44 -70.74
CA ILE A 207 -38.92 54.73 -70.05
C ILE A 207 -37.82 54.68 -68.99
N SER A 208 -36.82 55.54 -69.11
CA SER A 208 -35.79 55.74 -68.10
C SER A 208 -35.98 57.05 -67.36
N LEU A 209 -35.93 57.00 -66.03
CA LEU A 209 -35.88 58.18 -65.18
C LEU A 209 -34.49 58.84 -65.31
N VAL A 210 -34.46 60.13 -65.68
CA VAL A 210 -33.22 60.88 -65.90
C VAL A 210 -32.87 61.69 -64.65
N THR A 211 -33.81 62.50 -64.17
CA THR A 211 -33.63 63.29 -62.96
C THR A 211 -34.94 63.38 -62.18
N ILE A 212 -34.82 63.37 -60.86
CA ILE A 212 -35.86 63.81 -59.94
C ILE A 212 -35.25 64.92 -59.10
N GLU A 213 -35.88 66.08 -59.13
CA GLU A 213 -35.56 67.19 -58.26
C GLU A 213 -36.79 67.40 -57.37
N GLN A 214 -36.61 67.30 -56.06
CA GLN A 214 -37.68 67.51 -55.10
C GLN A 214 -37.28 68.62 -54.14
N GLU A 215 -38.13 69.64 -54.06
CA GLU A 215 -37.98 70.74 -53.11
C GLU A 215 -39.34 70.99 -52.43
N ASN A 216 -39.39 70.77 -51.11
CA ASN A 216 -40.64 70.83 -50.34
C ASN A 216 -41.75 69.92 -50.93
N ASN A 217 -42.90 70.52 -51.28
CA ASN A 217 -44.03 69.84 -51.91
C ASN A 217 -44.00 69.86 -53.44
N GLU A 218 -42.90 70.33 -54.03
CA GLU A 218 -42.70 70.38 -55.48
C GLU A 218 -41.75 69.28 -55.91
N MET A 219 -42.13 68.54 -56.93
CA MET A 219 -41.33 67.49 -57.54
C MET A 219 -41.31 67.69 -59.05
N TYR A 220 -40.11 67.80 -59.59
CA TYR A 220 -39.85 67.78 -61.01
C TYR A 220 -39.22 66.45 -61.39
N MET A 221 -39.87 65.74 -62.33
CA MET A 221 -39.37 64.47 -62.85
C MET A 221 -39.08 64.60 -64.34
N ARG A 222 -37.86 64.28 -64.76
CA ARG A 222 -37.51 64.15 -66.18
C ARG A 222 -37.44 62.67 -66.54
N LEU A 223 -38.28 62.26 -67.47
CA LEU A 223 -38.40 60.91 -67.98
C LEU A 223 -37.96 60.89 -69.44
N LYS A 224 -37.15 59.92 -69.82
CA LYS A 224 -36.70 59.71 -71.19
C LYS A 224 -37.36 58.47 -71.76
N ALA A 225 -37.98 58.61 -72.92
CA ALA A 225 -38.54 57.52 -73.70
C ALA A 225 -37.88 57.54 -75.08
N SER A 226 -37.01 56.56 -75.35
CA SER A 226 -36.14 56.52 -76.54
C SER A 226 -35.34 57.83 -76.74
N THR A 227 -35.62 58.59 -77.80
CA THR A 227 -34.95 59.87 -78.13
C THR A 227 -35.63 61.09 -77.50
N CYS A 228 -36.87 60.96 -77.02
CA CYS A 228 -37.66 62.05 -76.48
C CYS A 228 -37.59 62.11 -74.95
N GLU A 229 -37.70 63.32 -74.40
CA GLU A 229 -37.70 63.56 -72.96
C GLU A 229 -38.96 64.31 -72.53
N ILE A 230 -39.60 63.87 -71.45
CA ILE A 230 -40.77 64.49 -70.85
C ILE A 230 -40.40 64.95 -69.44
N GLY A 231 -40.49 66.25 -69.20
CA GLY A 231 -40.47 66.81 -67.85
C GLY A 231 -41.89 66.90 -67.30
N ILE A 232 -42.12 66.42 -66.08
CA ILE A 232 -43.40 66.47 -65.38
C ILE A 232 -43.20 67.25 -64.09
N PHE A 233 -44.03 68.26 -63.89
CA PHE A 233 -44.02 69.11 -62.69
C PHE A 233 -45.23 68.74 -61.81
N VAL A 234 -44.94 68.34 -60.58
CA VAL A 234 -45.93 67.94 -59.57
C VAL A 234 -45.81 68.89 -58.38
N ARG A 235 -46.94 69.43 -57.90
CA ARG A 235 -47.00 70.20 -56.64
C ARG A 235 -48.19 69.71 -55.83
N ASP A 236 -47.98 69.51 -54.53
CA ASP A 236 -49.02 69.00 -53.62
C ASP A 236 -49.70 67.72 -54.12
N GLY A 237 -48.93 66.84 -54.76
CA GLY A 237 -49.40 65.56 -55.33
C GLY A 237 -50.24 65.69 -56.60
N ARG A 238 -50.34 66.88 -57.20
CA ARG A 238 -51.03 67.12 -58.48
C ARG A 238 -50.05 67.53 -59.56
N MET A 239 -50.21 66.95 -60.74
CA MET A 239 -49.54 67.36 -61.96
C MET A 239 -50.00 68.78 -62.33
N ILE A 240 -49.07 69.73 -62.35
CA ILE A 240 -49.35 71.11 -62.78
C ILE A 240 -49.11 71.25 -64.28
N GLU A 241 -47.98 70.72 -64.75
CA GLU A 241 -47.49 70.96 -66.10
C GLU A 241 -46.63 69.77 -66.55
N SER A 242 -46.56 69.57 -67.87
CA SER A 242 -45.47 68.83 -68.49
C SER A 242 -44.86 69.59 -69.66
N LYS A 243 -43.59 69.31 -69.90
CA LYS A 243 -42.81 69.85 -71.01
C LYS A 243 -42.20 68.71 -71.80
N LEU A 244 -42.25 68.82 -73.11
CA LEU A 244 -41.59 67.90 -74.02
C LEU A 244 -40.26 68.51 -74.46
N TYR A 245 -39.22 67.70 -74.45
CA TYR A 245 -37.86 68.04 -74.83
C TYR A 245 -37.35 67.03 -75.87
N ASN A 246 -36.41 67.48 -76.72
CA ASN A 246 -35.64 66.63 -77.64
C ASN A 246 -36.49 65.73 -78.55
N THR A 247 -37.58 66.24 -79.13
CA THR A 247 -38.38 65.50 -80.11
C THR A 247 -38.07 65.97 -81.53
N SER A 248 -37.98 65.03 -82.46
CA SER A 248 -37.87 65.27 -83.91
C SER A 248 -39.18 65.03 -84.66
N ASP A 249 -40.26 64.65 -83.95
CA ASP A 249 -41.57 64.32 -84.53
C ASP A 249 -42.51 65.54 -84.44
N GLU A 250 -42.73 66.20 -85.58
CA GLU A 250 -43.62 67.36 -85.68
C GLU A 250 -45.07 67.02 -85.31
N SER A 251 -45.51 65.78 -85.58
CA SER A 251 -46.87 65.33 -85.25
C SER A 251 -47.06 65.25 -83.73
N LEU A 252 -46.05 64.74 -83.03
CA LEU A 252 -46.05 64.64 -81.57
C LEU A 252 -45.96 66.03 -80.92
N MET A 253 -45.18 66.96 -81.47
CA MET A 253 -45.15 68.37 -81.02
C MET A 253 -46.51 69.05 -81.14
N SER A 254 -47.28 68.77 -82.20
CA SER A 254 -48.60 69.36 -82.39
C SER A 254 -49.66 68.78 -81.45
N LEU A 255 -49.58 67.49 -81.12
CA LEU A 255 -50.56 66.78 -80.28
C LEU A 255 -50.29 66.95 -78.78
N PHE A 256 -49.02 67.13 -78.38
CA PHE A 256 -48.61 67.17 -76.98
C PHE A 256 -49.33 68.27 -76.16
N PRO A 257 -49.53 69.51 -76.63
CA PRO A 257 -50.21 70.54 -75.84
C PRO A 257 -51.67 70.19 -75.50
N ALA A 258 -52.39 69.55 -76.42
CA ALA A 258 -53.77 69.13 -76.19
C ALA A 258 -53.84 67.99 -75.17
N LEU A 259 -52.94 67.01 -75.30
CA LEU A 259 -52.86 65.88 -74.36
C LEU A 259 -52.29 66.28 -73.01
N ASN A 260 -51.39 67.25 -72.92
CA ASN A 260 -50.90 67.81 -71.66
C ASN A 260 -52.04 68.43 -70.86
N LYS A 261 -52.90 69.24 -71.51
CA LYS A 261 -54.11 69.78 -70.87
C LYS A 261 -55.02 68.67 -70.35
N PHE A 262 -55.21 67.62 -71.14
CA PHE A 262 -55.99 66.46 -70.73
C PHE A 262 -55.35 65.74 -69.53
N ALA A 263 -54.07 65.39 -69.61
CA ALA A 263 -53.31 64.69 -68.56
C ALA A 263 -53.29 65.46 -67.22
N VAL A 264 -53.09 66.77 -67.27
CA VAL A 264 -53.19 67.67 -66.11
C VAL A 264 -54.60 67.64 -65.53
N SER A 265 -55.65 67.70 -66.37
CA SER A 265 -57.03 67.71 -65.89
C SER A 265 -57.46 66.42 -65.17
N ILE A 266 -56.93 65.27 -65.60
CA ILE A 266 -57.20 63.97 -64.96
C ILE A 266 -56.15 63.59 -63.91
N ASN A 267 -55.14 64.43 -63.71
CA ASN A 267 -53.98 64.18 -62.85
C ASN A 267 -53.28 62.83 -63.14
N ASP A 268 -53.14 62.48 -64.42
CA ASP A 268 -52.58 61.20 -64.86
C ASP A 268 -51.49 61.38 -65.92
N PRO A 269 -50.20 61.25 -65.54
CA PRO A 269 -49.09 61.39 -66.47
C PRO A 269 -48.94 60.20 -67.43
N ARG A 270 -49.63 59.07 -67.18
CA ARG A 270 -49.49 57.85 -67.99
C ARG A 270 -49.97 58.05 -69.42
N THR A 271 -50.95 58.92 -69.65
CA THR A 271 -51.47 59.23 -70.99
C THR A 271 -50.39 59.85 -71.88
N LEU A 272 -49.56 60.73 -71.31
CA LEU A 272 -48.42 61.34 -72.00
C LEU A 272 -47.30 60.32 -72.25
N LEU A 273 -46.99 59.51 -71.24
CA LEU A 273 -45.94 58.50 -71.34
C LEU A 273 -46.28 57.40 -72.35
N MET A 274 -47.53 56.94 -72.40
CA MET A 274 -47.97 55.95 -73.40
C MET A 274 -47.96 56.52 -74.82
N LEU A 275 -48.33 57.79 -75.01
CA LEU A 275 -48.24 58.43 -76.33
C LEU A 275 -46.80 58.46 -76.83
N VAL A 276 -45.87 58.94 -75.99
CA VAL A 276 -44.46 59.07 -76.37
C VAL A 276 -43.84 57.68 -76.55
N ALA A 277 -44.14 56.71 -75.69
CA ALA A 277 -43.67 55.33 -75.84
C ALA A 277 -44.18 54.67 -77.15
N ASN A 278 -45.45 54.86 -77.53
CA ASN A 278 -46.00 54.29 -78.78
C ASN A 278 -45.44 54.94 -80.05
N ARG A 279 -45.11 56.23 -80.01
CA ARG A 279 -44.62 56.97 -81.19
C ARG A 279 -43.11 56.90 -81.37
N CYS A 280 -42.36 56.75 -80.27
CA CYS A 280 -40.90 56.64 -80.31
C CYS A 280 -40.38 55.20 -80.41
N THR A 281 -41.27 54.20 -80.51
CA THR A 281 -40.93 52.79 -80.80
C THR A 281 -41.06 52.45 -82.29
N THR A 282 -41.71 53.29 -83.09
CA THR A 282 -41.94 53.07 -84.53
C THR A 282 -40.88 53.75 -85.42
N SER A 283 -39.59 53.58 -85.12
CA SER A 283 -38.49 54.00 -86.01
C SER A 283 -37.29 53.04 -85.95
N GLU A 284 -37.57 51.74 -85.96
CA GLU A 284 -36.62 50.69 -86.40
C GLU A 284 -37.36 49.77 -87.38
N ASP A 285 -37.40 50.21 -88.64
CA ASP A 285 -37.38 49.40 -89.87
C ASP A 285 -36.46 50.14 -90.86
#